data_AF-A0A1W1VS10-F1
#
_entry.id   AF-A0A1W1VS10-F1
#
_cell.length_a   1.000
_cell.length_b   1.000
_cell.length_c   1.000
_cell.angle_alpha   90.00
_cell.angle_beta   90.00
_cell.angle_gamma   90.00
#
_symmetry.space_group_name_H-M   'P 1'
#
loop_
_entity.id
_entity.type
_entity.pdbx_description
1 polymer ?
#
loop_
_entity_poly.entity_id
_entity_poly.type
_entity_poly.pdbx_seq_one_letter_code
_entity_poly.pdbx_strand_id
1 'polypeptide(L)'
;MVPYDFARQLKIGKAGERKLNGLWKNVRIVDVSDDPGWRGTGIDRVLELVDGRKVPVEYKTDCIAHRTGNLVFEIISDDVTGTPGWGLASKAEYLVYLLEGTEEVYVIRLPALRRWVLKRVSSFRTVEADNGVYRTVSLLVPLLELEGLPFVKKLKLSK
;
A
#
# COMPACT_ATOMS: atom_id res chain seq x y z
N MET A 1 -12.25 -21.40 -8.29
CA MET A 1 -11.72 -20.37 -7.36
C MET A 1 -10.41 -20.91 -6.82
N VAL A 2 -9.29 -20.25 -7.11
CA VAL A 2 -7.96 -20.72 -6.64
C VAL A 2 -7.79 -20.21 -5.21
N PRO A 3 -7.46 -21.06 -4.23
CA PRO A 3 -7.29 -20.64 -2.85
C PRO A 3 -6.23 -19.54 -2.74
N TYR A 4 -6.43 -18.59 -1.83
CA TYR A 4 -5.49 -17.52 -1.55
C TYR A 4 -4.15 -18.11 -1.04
N ASP A 5 -3.10 -17.99 -1.84
CA ASP A 5 -1.78 -18.52 -1.50
C ASP A 5 -0.98 -17.49 -0.69
N PHE A 6 -1.15 -17.55 0.63
CA PHE A 6 -0.45 -16.69 1.60
C PHE A 6 1.08 -16.76 1.46
N ALA A 7 1.64 -17.94 1.20
CA ALA A 7 3.09 -18.11 1.10
C ALA A 7 3.66 -17.38 -0.12
N ARG A 8 2.96 -17.47 -1.26
CA ARG A 8 3.32 -16.74 -2.46
C ARG A 8 3.19 -15.23 -2.29
N GLN A 9 2.08 -14.75 -1.70
CA GLN A 9 1.86 -13.33 -1.44
C GLN A 9 2.93 -12.74 -0.52
N LEU A 10 3.29 -13.46 0.55
CA LEU A 10 4.37 -13.04 1.45
C LEU A 10 5.73 -12.95 0.74
N LYS A 11 6.04 -13.92 -0.14
CA LYS A 11 7.28 -13.90 -0.93
C LYS A 11 7.33 -12.71 -1.90
N ILE A 12 6.22 -12.40 -2.57
CA ILE A 12 6.09 -11.24 -3.45
C ILE A 12 6.26 -9.94 -2.66
N GLY A 13 5.56 -9.80 -1.54
CA GLY A 13 5.66 -8.64 -0.65
C GLY A 13 7.11 -8.37 -0.24
N LYS A 14 7.80 -9.37 0.32
CA LYS A 14 9.21 -9.25 0.71
C LYS A 14 10.14 -8.91 -0.46
N ALA A 15 9.88 -9.42 -1.66
CA ALA A 15 10.67 -9.07 -2.84
C ALA A 15 10.45 -7.62 -3.27
N GLY A 16 9.21 -7.15 -3.24
CA GLY A 16 8.86 -5.76 -3.51
C GLY A 16 9.40 -4.79 -2.47
N GLU A 17 9.37 -5.13 -1.18
CA GLU A 17 9.99 -4.32 -0.13
C GLU A 17 11.48 -4.11 -0.37
N ARG A 18 12.21 -5.15 -0.78
CA ARG A 18 13.64 -5.03 -1.14
C ARG A 18 13.85 -4.09 -2.32
N LYS A 19 12.99 -4.16 -3.34
CA LYS A 19 13.04 -3.22 -4.49
C LYS A 19 12.77 -1.78 -4.03
N LEU A 20 11.76 -1.59 -3.19
CA LEU A 20 11.38 -0.27 -2.66
C LEU A 20 12.43 0.33 -1.73
N ASN A 21 13.18 -0.47 -0.98
CA ASN A 21 14.32 0.03 -0.22
C ASN A 21 15.37 0.68 -1.13
N GLY A 22 15.55 0.18 -2.35
CA GLY A 22 16.47 0.76 -3.35
C GLY A 22 16.02 2.10 -3.94
N LEU A 23 14.78 2.52 -3.70
CA LEU A 23 14.24 3.79 -4.19
C LEU A 23 14.89 5.00 -3.51
N TRP A 24 15.25 4.86 -2.24
CA TRP A 24 15.61 6.00 -1.41
C TRP A 24 17.12 6.20 -1.38
N LYS A 25 17.55 7.40 -1.75
CA LYS A 25 18.95 7.84 -1.68
C LYS A 25 19.10 8.85 -0.56
N ASN A 26 20.23 8.80 0.14
CA ASN A 26 20.57 9.75 1.21
C ASN A 26 19.57 9.79 2.37
N VAL A 27 18.88 8.68 2.65
CA VAL A 27 18.06 8.51 3.85
C VAL A 27 18.46 7.22 4.54
N ARG A 28 18.33 7.17 5.86
CA ARG A 28 18.43 5.90 6.59
C ARG A 28 17.06 5.23 6.59
N ILE A 29 17.02 3.97 6.20
CA ILE A 29 15.81 3.16 6.21
C ILE A 29 15.85 2.27 7.44
N VAL A 30 14.86 2.40 8.32
CA VAL A 30 14.68 1.52 9.48
C VAL A 30 13.52 0.59 9.18
N ASP A 31 13.79 -0.72 9.21
CA ASP A 31 12.76 -1.76 9.10
C ASP A 31 12.09 -1.95 10.47
N VAL A 32 10.78 -1.73 10.53
CA VAL A 32 9.98 -1.83 11.75
C VAL A 32 8.85 -2.85 11.63
N SER A 33 8.77 -3.61 10.52
CA SER A 33 7.68 -4.56 10.26
C SER A 33 7.55 -5.63 11.34
N ASP A 34 8.67 -6.05 11.94
CA ASP A 34 8.72 -7.06 13.02
C ASP A 34 8.90 -6.46 14.43
N ASP A 35 8.99 -5.13 14.55
CA ASP A 35 9.23 -4.45 15.84
C ASP A 35 7.95 -4.45 16.70
N PRO A 36 7.99 -5.01 17.93
CA PRO A 36 6.85 -5.01 18.84
C PRO A 36 6.25 -3.64 19.14
N GLY A 37 7.06 -2.57 19.15
CA GLY A 37 6.63 -1.20 19.39
C GLY A 37 5.82 -0.60 18.22
N TRP A 38 5.92 -1.18 17.03
CA TRP A 38 5.23 -0.73 15.82
C TRP A 38 4.08 -1.64 15.39
N ARG A 39 3.82 -2.74 16.13
CA ARG A 39 2.71 -3.65 15.86
C ARG A 39 1.37 -2.91 15.85
N GLY A 40 0.53 -3.28 14.88
CA GLY A 40 -0.81 -2.68 14.72
C GLY A 40 -0.81 -1.25 14.15
N THR A 41 0.36 -0.69 13.78
CA THR A 41 0.41 0.64 13.14
C THR A 41 0.29 0.59 11.62
N GLY A 42 0.55 -0.57 11.00
CA GLY A 42 0.59 -0.72 9.53
C GLY A 42 1.82 -0.10 8.88
N ILE A 43 2.85 0.28 9.67
CA ILE A 43 4.07 0.91 9.18
C ILE A 43 5.12 -0.17 8.93
N ASP A 44 5.71 -0.16 7.73
CA ASP A 44 6.74 -1.12 7.34
C ASP A 44 8.14 -0.54 7.53
N ARG A 45 8.33 0.73 7.15
CA ARG A 45 9.61 1.42 7.25
C ARG A 45 9.45 2.78 7.90
N VAL A 46 10.51 3.23 8.55
CA VAL A 46 10.70 4.63 8.92
C VAL A 46 11.89 5.18 8.14
N LEU A 47 11.65 6.19 7.31
CA LEU A 47 12.71 6.90 6.59
C LEU A 47 13.21 8.04 7.48
N GLU A 48 14.46 7.96 7.93
CA GLU A 48 15.11 9.03 8.67
C GLU A 48 15.86 9.93 7.67
N LEU A 49 15.38 11.16 7.53
CA LEU A 49 15.95 12.17 6.64
C LEU A 49 17.20 12.80 7.26
N VAL A 50 18.03 13.44 6.42
CA VAL A 50 19.27 14.12 6.86
C VAL A 50 19.04 15.22 7.89
N ASP A 51 17.83 15.81 7.91
CA ASP A 51 17.43 16.84 8.87
C ASP A 51 16.84 16.27 10.17
N GLY A 52 16.90 14.94 10.35
CA GLY A 52 16.42 14.24 11.54
C GLY A 52 14.93 13.92 11.55
N ARG A 53 14.16 14.36 10.54
CA ARG A 53 12.73 13.99 10.43
C ARG A 53 12.59 12.49 10.19
N LYS A 54 11.58 11.90 10.83
CA LYS A 54 11.19 10.50 10.67
C LYS A 54 9.89 10.42 9.88
N VAL A 55 9.93 9.75 8.74
CA VAL A 55 8.78 9.61 7.84
C VAL A 55 8.33 8.14 7.84
N PRO A 56 7.24 7.80 8.54
CA PRO A 56 6.71 6.44 8.52
C PRO A 56 6.03 6.15 7.18
N VAL A 57 6.34 4.99 6.60
CA VAL A 57 5.80 4.58 5.29
C VAL A 57 5.29 3.14 5.34
N GLU A 58 4.23 2.90 4.57
CA GLU A 58 3.69 1.57 4.30
C GLU A 58 4.00 1.19 2.86
N TYR A 59 4.52 -0.02 2.66
CA TYR A 59 4.87 -0.56 1.35
C TYR A 59 3.78 -1.52 0.88
N LYS A 60 3.40 -1.39 -0.38
CA LYS A 60 2.52 -2.36 -1.06
C LYS A 60 3.11 -2.72 -2.41
N THR A 61 2.98 -3.99 -2.76
CA THR A 61 3.42 -4.52 -4.06
C THR A 61 2.24 -5.16 -4.76
N ASP A 62 1.97 -4.73 -5.98
CA ASP A 62 0.85 -5.21 -6.78
C ASP A 62 1.34 -5.75 -8.12
N CYS A 63 1.00 -7.02 -8.37
CA CYS A 63 1.38 -7.77 -9.55
C CYS A 63 0.47 -7.53 -10.75
N ILE A 64 -0.73 -6.98 -10.57
CA ILE A 64 -1.77 -6.91 -11.59
C ILE A 64 -2.28 -5.48 -11.85
N ALA A 65 -2.04 -4.53 -10.94
CA ALA A 65 -2.47 -3.14 -11.09
C ALA A 65 -1.96 -2.47 -12.37
N HIS A 66 -0.78 -2.85 -12.87
CA HIS A 66 -0.27 -2.39 -14.18
C HIS A 66 -1.13 -2.84 -15.37
N ARG A 67 -1.93 -3.91 -15.22
CA ARG A 67 -2.85 -4.42 -16.25
C ARG A 67 -4.27 -3.92 -16.04
N THR A 68 -4.72 -3.87 -14.78
CA THR A 68 -6.08 -3.47 -14.45
C THR A 68 -6.26 -1.95 -14.43
N GLY A 69 -5.17 -1.19 -14.30
CA GLY A 69 -5.20 0.26 -14.16
C GLY A 69 -5.73 0.75 -12.81
N ASN A 70 -5.79 -0.12 -11.79
CA ASN A 70 -6.40 0.18 -10.50
C ASN A 70 -5.46 -0.13 -9.33
N LEU A 71 -5.37 0.79 -8.37
CA LEU A 71 -4.88 0.54 -7.03
C LEU A 71 -6.01 -0.09 -6.20
N VAL A 72 -5.70 -1.13 -5.43
CA VAL A 72 -6.65 -1.75 -4.50
C VAL A 72 -6.57 -1.01 -3.18
N PHE A 73 -7.64 -0.32 -2.77
CA PHE A 73 -7.70 0.37 -1.47
C PHE A 73 -8.57 -0.43 -0.50
N GLU A 74 -7.96 -1.16 0.42
CA GLU A 74 -8.67 -2.05 1.35
C GLU A 74 -9.37 -1.24 2.45
N ILE A 75 -10.69 -1.45 2.58
CA ILE A 75 -11.52 -0.79 3.59
C ILE A 75 -11.90 -1.73 4.73
N ILE A 76 -11.96 -3.04 4.49
CA ILE A 76 -12.24 -4.06 5.51
C ILE A 76 -11.25 -5.21 5.30
N SER A 77 -10.51 -5.59 6.35
CA SER A 77 -9.61 -6.74 6.31
C SER A 77 -10.28 -8.04 6.77
N ASP A 78 -11.35 -7.93 7.54
CA ASP A 78 -12.17 -9.04 8.02
C ASP A 78 -13.62 -8.56 8.18
N ASP A 79 -14.49 -9.05 7.31
CA ASP A 79 -15.92 -8.70 7.27
C ASP A 79 -16.73 -9.29 8.43
N VAL A 80 -16.27 -10.37 9.06
CA VAL A 80 -16.93 -11.00 10.21
C VAL A 80 -16.76 -10.14 11.45
N THR A 81 -15.55 -9.61 11.66
CA THR A 81 -15.25 -8.75 12.81
C THR A 81 -15.40 -7.26 12.52
N GLY A 82 -15.62 -6.89 11.26
CA GLY A 82 -15.66 -5.48 10.82
C GLY A 82 -14.30 -4.79 10.97
N THR A 83 -13.21 -5.54 10.93
CA THR A 83 -11.87 -4.99 11.18
C THR A 83 -11.48 -4.05 10.03
N PRO A 84 -11.08 -2.79 10.34
CA PRO A 84 -10.70 -1.84 9.30
C PRO A 84 -9.50 -2.32 8.48
N GLY A 85 -9.63 -2.24 7.16
CA GLY A 85 -8.56 -2.54 6.22
C GLY A 85 -7.40 -1.55 6.32
N TRP A 86 -6.25 -1.89 5.72
CA TRP A 86 -5.04 -1.06 5.81
C TRP A 86 -5.27 0.39 5.32
N GLY A 87 -6.14 0.57 4.31
CA GLY A 87 -6.48 1.89 3.77
C GLY A 87 -7.06 2.82 4.84
N LEU A 88 -7.70 2.27 5.87
CA LEU A 88 -8.29 3.00 6.99
C LEU A 88 -7.42 2.96 8.25
N ALA A 89 -6.83 1.82 8.58
CA ALA A 89 -6.13 1.58 9.85
C ALA A 89 -4.69 2.11 9.89
N SER A 90 -4.00 2.12 8.75
CA SER A 90 -2.57 2.44 8.73
C SER A 90 -2.27 3.86 9.17
N LYS A 91 -1.23 3.98 10.01
CA LYS A 91 -0.71 5.23 10.57
C LYS A 91 0.46 5.80 9.76
N ALA A 92 0.81 5.19 8.63
CA ALA A 92 1.85 5.69 7.76
C ALA A 92 1.54 7.10 7.21
N GLU A 93 2.58 7.90 7.03
CA GLU A 93 2.46 9.21 6.37
C GLU A 93 2.35 9.05 4.85
N TYR A 94 3.11 8.10 4.29
CA TYR A 94 3.06 7.76 2.88
C TYR A 94 2.78 6.28 2.64
N LEU A 95 1.97 6.02 1.62
CA LEU A 95 1.88 4.74 0.95
C LEU A 95 2.88 4.75 -0.21
N VAL A 96 3.65 3.67 -0.33
CA VAL A 96 4.62 3.46 -1.41
C VAL A 96 4.19 2.19 -2.15
N TYR A 97 3.53 2.40 -3.30
CA TYR A 97 2.84 1.34 -4.04
C TYR A 97 3.62 0.96 -5.30
N LEU A 98 4.24 -0.21 -5.30
CA LEU A 98 5.00 -0.77 -6.41
C LEU A 98 4.10 -1.55 -7.36
N LEU A 99 4.13 -1.20 -8.64
CA LEU A 99 3.61 -2.02 -9.73
C LEU A 99 4.71 -2.96 -10.22
N GLU A 100 4.67 -4.23 -9.83
CA GLU A 100 5.79 -5.16 -10.08
C GLU A 100 6.07 -5.34 -11.58
N GLY A 101 5.02 -5.39 -12.41
CA GLY A 101 5.16 -5.64 -13.85
C GLY A 101 5.78 -4.50 -14.66
N THR A 102 5.75 -3.27 -14.15
CA THR A 102 6.25 -2.06 -14.86
C THR A 102 7.35 -1.31 -14.10
N GLU A 103 7.60 -1.70 -12.85
CA GLU A 103 8.52 -1.05 -11.92
C GLU A 103 8.18 0.43 -11.67
N GLU A 104 6.91 0.79 -11.87
CA GLU A 104 6.37 2.08 -11.49
C GLU A 104 6.06 2.09 -9.99
N VAL A 105 6.41 3.18 -9.33
CA VAL A 105 6.16 3.37 -7.90
C VAL A 105 5.35 4.62 -7.68
N TYR A 106 4.24 4.50 -6.96
CA TYR A 106 3.43 5.62 -6.52
C TYR A 106 3.75 5.92 -5.06
N VAL A 107 4.30 7.10 -4.81
CA VAL A 107 4.50 7.64 -3.46
C VAL A 107 3.33 8.58 -3.17
N ILE A 108 2.47 8.20 -2.24
CA ILE A 108 1.17 8.83 -2.02
C ILE A 108 1.06 9.25 -0.56
N ARG A 109 0.68 10.50 -0.28
CA ARG A 109 0.39 10.92 1.10
C ARG A 109 -0.87 10.20 1.59
N LEU A 110 -0.72 9.21 2.45
CA LEU A 110 -1.79 8.26 2.80
C LEU A 110 -3.01 8.95 3.47
N PRO A 111 -2.85 9.92 4.40
CA PRO A 111 -3.99 10.65 4.93
C PRO A 111 -4.78 11.43 3.88
N ALA A 112 -4.11 11.92 2.83
CA ALA A 112 -4.78 12.63 1.75
C ALA A 112 -5.53 11.66 0.82
N LEU A 113 -4.90 10.53 0.46
CA LEU A 113 -5.53 9.44 -0.28
C LEU A 113 -6.80 8.96 0.44
N ARG A 114 -6.70 8.64 1.73
CA ARG A 114 -7.84 8.19 2.54
C ARG A 114 -9.00 9.17 2.49
N ARG A 115 -8.76 10.46 2.73
CA ARG A 115 -9.82 11.48 2.66
C ARG A 115 -10.43 11.59 1.27
N TRP A 116 -9.60 11.54 0.23
CA TRP A 116 -10.06 11.64 -1.15
C TRP A 116 -10.90 10.43 -1.57
N VAL A 117 -10.46 9.21 -1.21
CA VAL A 117 -11.22 7.98 -1.47
C VAL A 117 -12.54 7.97 -0.70
N LEU A 118 -12.52 8.29 0.60
CA LEU A 118 -13.72 8.26 1.44
C LEU A 118 -14.81 9.25 1.00
N LYS A 119 -14.44 10.41 0.46
CA LYS A 119 -15.40 11.37 -0.13
C LYS A 119 -16.07 10.85 -1.40
N ARG A 120 -15.54 9.78 -1.97
CA ARG A 120 -15.85 9.27 -3.31
C ARG A 120 -16.16 7.78 -3.32
N VAL A 121 -16.43 7.17 -2.16
CA VAL A 121 -16.64 5.71 -2.03
C VAL A 121 -17.63 5.17 -3.05
N SER A 122 -18.76 5.85 -3.26
CA SER A 122 -19.80 5.43 -4.21
C SER A 122 -19.38 5.47 -5.69
N SER A 123 -18.27 6.16 -6.01
CA SER A 123 -17.73 6.24 -7.38
C SER A 123 -16.74 5.13 -7.70
N PHE A 124 -16.32 4.34 -6.72
CA PHE A 124 -15.38 3.24 -6.92
C PHE A 124 -16.11 1.90 -6.92
N ARG A 125 -15.64 0.98 -7.78
CA ARG A 125 -16.12 -0.39 -7.76
C ARG A 125 -15.57 -1.09 -6.52
N THR A 126 -16.45 -1.72 -5.76
CA THR A 126 -16.09 -2.62 -4.66
C THR A 126 -15.72 -4.00 -5.21
N VAL A 127 -14.66 -4.59 -4.64
CA VAL A 127 -14.27 -5.98 -4.86
C VAL A 127 -14.03 -6.67 -3.52
N GLU A 128 -14.25 -7.97 -3.51
CA GLU A 128 -14.07 -8.82 -2.33
C GLU A 128 -13.09 -9.94 -2.65
N ALA A 129 -12.26 -10.30 -1.68
CA ALA A 129 -11.46 -11.52 -1.75
C ALA A 129 -11.91 -12.47 -0.64
N ASP A 130 -12.30 -13.69 -1.03
CA ASP A 130 -12.76 -14.73 -0.11
C ASP A 130 -11.56 -15.52 0.42
N ASN A 131 -11.34 -15.47 1.74
CA ASN A 131 -10.30 -16.23 2.44
C ASN A 131 -10.85 -17.53 3.06
N GLY A 132 -12.08 -17.92 2.73
CA GLY A 132 -12.77 -19.12 3.20
C GLY A 132 -13.50 -18.94 4.54
N VAL A 133 -12.96 -18.11 5.43
CA VAL A 133 -13.54 -17.83 6.76
C VAL A 133 -14.08 -16.40 6.86
N TYR A 134 -13.39 -15.46 6.22
CA TYR A 134 -13.74 -14.04 6.17
C TYR A 134 -13.43 -13.51 4.77
N ARG A 135 -13.98 -12.35 4.45
CA ARG A 135 -13.68 -11.60 3.22
C ARG A 135 -12.92 -10.33 3.55
N THR A 136 -12.02 -9.98 2.65
CA THR A 136 -11.51 -8.60 2.58
C THR A 136 -12.36 -7.82 1.59
N VAL A 137 -12.61 -6.54 1.87
CA VAL A 137 -13.38 -5.64 1.00
C VAL A 137 -12.51 -4.47 0.61
N SER A 138 -12.43 -4.20 -0.69
CA SER A 138 -11.57 -3.15 -1.25
C SER A 138 -12.30 -2.31 -2.31
N LEU A 139 -11.86 -1.06 -2.45
CA LEU A 139 -12.27 -0.17 -3.53
C LEU A 139 -11.20 -0.17 -4.62
N LEU A 140 -11.62 -0.30 -5.88
CA LEU A 140 -10.74 -0.16 -7.03
C LEU A 140 -10.59 1.32 -7.38
N VAL A 141 -9.42 1.88 -7.08
CA VAL A 141 -9.09 3.29 -7.32
C VAL A 141 -8.30 3.40 -8.63
N PRO A 142 -8.83 4.09 -9.67
CA PRO A 142 -8.12 4.21 -10.94
C PRO A 142 -6.78 4.94 -10.80
N LEU A 143 -5.70 4.32 -11.29
CA LEU A 143 -4.36 4.90 -11.25
C LEU A 143 -4.28 6.23 -12.01
N LEU A 144 -4.96 6.31 -13.15
CA LEU A 144 -5.02 7.53 -13.97
C LEU A 144 -5.61 8.72 -13.19
N GLU A 145 -6.60 8.48 -12.35
CA GLU A 145 -7.16 9.54 -11.50
C GLU A 145 -6.20 9.94 -10.38
N LEU A 146 -5.43 9.00 -9.84
CA LEU A 146 -4.43 9.29 -8.81
C LEU A 146 -3.27 10.14 -9.36
N GLU A 147 -2.82 9.88 -10.58
CA GLU A 147 -1.68 10.59 -11.20
C GLU A 147 -1.89 12.11 -11.30
N GLY A 148 -3.13 12.58 -11.39
CA GLY A 148 -3.47 14.00 -11.43
C GLY A 148 -3.52 14.70 -10.07
N LEU A 149 -3.33 13.98 -8.96
CA LEU A 149 -3.52 14.53 -7.62
C LEU A 149 -2.22 15.13 -7.03
N PRO A 150 -2.29 16.27 -6.34
CA PRO A 150 -1.10 16.99 -5.84
C PRO A 150 -0.35 16.24 -4.73
N PHE A 151 -0.95 15.18 -4.17
CA PHE A 151 -0.38 14.36 -3.10
C PHE A 151 0.13 13.00 -3.60
N VAL A 152 0.21 12.81 -4.92
CA VAL A 152 0.71 11.61 -5.58
C VAL A 152 1.96 11.97 -6.37
N LYS A 153 3.01 11.17 -6.22
CA LYS A 153 4.20 11.23 -7.05
C LYS A 153 4.45 9.88 -7.68
N LYS A 154 4.49 9.84 -9.02
CA LYS A 154 4.89 8.66 -9.78
C LYS A 154 6.40 8.69 -10.02
N LEU A 155 7.04 7.57 -9.71
CA LEU A 155 8.46 7.31 -9.88
C LEU A 155 8.62 6.03 -10.69
N LYS A 156 9.85 5.80 -11.18
CA LYS A 156 10.22 4.54 -11.82
C LYS A 156 11.50 4.05 -11.16
N LEU A 157 11.55 2.76 -10.81
CA LEU A 157 12.80 2.17 -10.36
C LEU A 157 13.78 2.23 -11.54
N SER A 158 14.96 2.80 -11.30
CA SER A 158 16.03 2.81 -12.30
C SER A 158 16.59 1.39 -12.39
N LYS A 159 16.82 0.90 -13.62
CA LYS A 159 17.53 -0.36 -13.83
C LYS A 159 18.98 -0.28 -13.34
#